data_AF-A0A919K7H8-F1
#
_entry.id   AF-A0A919K7H8-F1
#
_cell.length_a   1.000
_cell.length_b   1.000
_cell.length_c   1.000
_cell.angle_alpha   90.00
_cell.angle_beta   90.00
_cell.angle_gamma   90.00
#
_symmetry.space_group_name_H-M   'P 1'
#
loop_
_entity.id
_entity.type
_entity.pdbx_description
1 polymer ?
#
loop_
_entity_poly.entity_id
_entity_poly.type
_entity_poly.pdbx_seq_one_letter_code
_entity_poly.pdbx_strand_id
1 'polypeptide(L)'
;MNYTIDLPEKNAGKLRKTLDPYLAVATRAGRTGGTGRGTSRAAQPARSNRDQNQAIREWAAKNGYEVSERGRIPTTIVEAFHAKR
;
A
#
# COMPACT_ATOMS: atom_id res chain seq x y z
N MET A 1 0.54 21.29 7.73
CA MET A 1 -0.49 21.32 8.79
C MET A 1 -1.74 20.71 8.18
N ASN A 2 -2.24 19.61 8.74
CA ASN A 2 -3.36 18.86 8.17
C ASN A 2 -4.54 18.93 9.14
N TYR A 3 -5.74 19.18 8.63
CA TYR A 3 -6.96 19.24 9.43
C TYR A 3 -7.92 18.14 9.00
N THR A 4 -8.63 17.57 9.97
CA THR A 4 -9.65 16.55 9.76
C THR A 4 -10.90 16.95 10.54
N ILE A 5 -12.06 16.69 9.95
CA ILE A 5 -13.36 16.95 10.58
C ILE A 5 -14.27 15.76 10.32
N ASP A 6 -14.85 15.22 11.38
CA ASP A 6 -15.83 14.15 11.31
C ASP A 6 -17.23 14.74 11.35
N LEU A 7 -18.00 14.46 10.30
CA LEU A 7 -19.36 14.98 10.14
C LEU A 7 -20.36 13.82 10.06
N PRO A 8 -21.49 13.89 10.78
CA PRO A 8 -22.60 12.97 10.55
C PRO A 8 -23.18 13.18 9.15
N GLU A 9 -23.83 12.15 8.57
CA GLU A 9 -24.25 12.13 7.16
C GLU A 9 -25.04 13.38 6.72
N LYS A 10 -25.92 13.88 7.60
CA LYS A 10 -26.69 15.11 7.38
C LYS A 10 -25.80 16.34 7.15
N ASN A 11 -24.70 16.46 7.88
CA ASN A 11 -23.77 17.60 7.78
C ASN A 11 -22.75 17.39 6.67
N ALA A 12 -22.31 16.15 6.45
CA ALA A 12 -21.46 15.80 5.32
C ALA A 12 -22.14 16.12 3.98
N GLY A 13 -23.43 15.81 3.86
CA GLY A 13 -24.23 16.17 2.69
C GLY A 13 -24.32 17.68 2.44
N LYS A 14 -24.48 18.48 3.50
CA LYS A 14 -24.46 19.96 3.39
C LYS A 14 -23.10 20.45 2.90
N LEU A 15 -22.01 19.94 3.46
CA LEU A 15 -20.65 20.34 3.07
C LEU A 15 -20.38 20.02 1.58
N ARG A 16 -20.76 18.83 1.11
CA ARG A 16 -20.61 18.46 -0.31
C ARG A 16 -21.40 19.40 -1.21
N LYS A 17 -22.67 19.67 -0.89
CA LYS A 17 -23.53 20.60 -1.65
C LYS A 17 -22.95 22.01 -1.74
N THR A 18 -22.36 22.52 -0.65
CA THR A 18 -21.72 23.84 -0.68
C THR A 18 -20.47 23.89 -1.55
N LEU A 19 -19.82 22.75 -1.79
CA LEU A 19 -18.63 22.65 -2.62
C LEU A 19 -18.95 22.46 -4.11
N ASP A 20 -20.15 22.00 -4.48
CA ASP A 20 -20.58 21.74 -5.86
C ASP A 20 -20.25 22.87 -6.87
N PRO A 21 -20.57 24.17 -6.63
CA PRO A 21 -20.26 25.22 -7.61
C PRO A 21 -18.76 25.44 -7.80
N TYR A 22 -17.96 25.18 -6.77
CA TYR A 22 -16.51 25.29 -6.84
C TYR A 22 -15.90 24.08 -7.54
N LEU A 23 -16.43 22.88 -7.28
CA LEU A 23 -15.99 21.63 -7.93
C LEU A 23 -16.28 21.65 -9.44
N ALA A 24 -17.36 22.32 -9.88
CA ALA A 24 -17.71 22.44 -11.30
C ALA A 24 -16.66 23.20 -12.13
N VAL A 25 -15.98 24.18 -11.52
CA VAL A 25 -14.91 24.97 -12.16
C VAL A 25 -13.51 24.56 -11.72
N ALA A 26 -13.41 23.71 -10.69
CA ALA A 26 -12.13 23.24 -10.19
C ALA A 26 -11.49 22.29 -11.19
N THR A 27 -10.22 22.55 -11.50
CA THR A 27 -9.39 21.53 -12.11
C THR A 27 -9.00 20.52 -11.04
N ARG A 28 -8.98 19.23 -11.41
CA ARG A 28 -8.47 18.21 -10.51
C ARG A 28 -7.01 18.55 -10.23
N ALA A 29 -6.73 19.04 -9.03
CA ALA A 29 -5.37 19.14 -8.54
C ALA A 29 -4.74 17.76 -8.77
N GLY A 30 -3.59 17.75 -9.44
CA GLY A 30 -2.81 16.54 -9.67
C GLY A 30 -2.72 15.74 -8.36
N ARG A 31 -2.54 14.42 -8.49
CA ARG A 31 -2.52 13.43 -7.41
C ARG A 31 -1.43 13.75 -6.37
N THR A 32 -1.62 14.81 -5.61
CA THR A 32 -0.65 15.43 -4.71
C THR A 32 -1.38 15.47 -3.37
N GLY A 33 -1.31 14.36 -2.66
CA GLY A 33 -1.91 14.24 -1.33
C GLY A 33 -2.41 12.85 -0.92
N GLY A 34 -2.44 11.88 -1.83
CA GLY A 34 -2.79 10.49 -1.51
C GLY A 34 -1.93 9.54 -2.31
N THR A 35 -0.86 9.04 -1.67
CA THR A 35 -0.05 7.90 -2.07
C THR A 35 -0.05 7.64 -3.58
N GLY A 36 0.78 8.40 -4.29
CA GLY A 36 1.26 7.98 -5.58
C GLY A 36 1.94 6.62 -5.44
N ARG A 37 1.18 5.54 -5.55
CA ARG A 37 1.68 4.23 -5.96
C ARG A 37 1.91 4.24 -7.48
N GLY A 38 2.43 5.35 -7.99
CA GLY A 38 3.25 5.40 -9.18
C GLY A 38 4.65 4.97 -8.79
N THR A 39 4.80 3.73 -8.33
CA THR A 39 6.02 3.02 -8.65
C THR A 39 5.72 2.35 -9.97
N SER A 40 6.12 3.00 -11.04
CA SER A 40 6.63 2.30 -12.22
C SER A 40 7.86 1.49 -11.80
N ARG A 41 7.67 0.50 -10.92
CA ARG A 41 8.51 -0.69 -10.94
C ARG A 41 8.04 -1.39 -12.19
N ALA A 42 8.91 -1.33 -13.20
CA ALA A 42 8.90 -2.26 -14.33
C ALA A 42 8.31 -3.59 -13.85
N ALA A 43 7.36 -4.12 -14.61
CA ALA A 43 6.84 -5.46 -14.40
C ALA A 43 8.02 -6.44 -14.44
N GLN A 44 8.71 -6.60 -13.31
CA GLN A 44 9.65 -7.66 -13.06
C GLN A 44 8.79 -8.92 -13.10
N PRO A 45 9.16 -9.91 -13.94
CA PRO A 45 8.32 -11.07 -14.16
C PRO A 45 8.01 -11.70 -12.81
N ALA A 46 6.73 -11.77 -12.47
CA ALA A 46 6.22 -12.32 -11.20
C ALA A 46 6.66 -13.77 -10.93
N ARG A 47 7.36 -14.40 -11.87
CA ARG A 47 7.99 -15.72 -11.76
C ARG A 47 9.24 -15.69 -10.86
N SER A 48 10.16 -14.74 -11.05
CA SER A 48 11.41 -14.68 -10.26
C SER A 48 11.16 -14.41 -8.78
N ASN A 49 10.11 -13.65 -8.48
CA ASN A 49 9.70 -13.37 -7.10
C ASN A 49 9.08 -14.58 -6.40
N ARG A 50 8.48 -15.53 -7.14
CA ARG A 50 7.82 -16.70 -6.55
C ARG A 50 8.83 -17.70 -6.01
N ASP A 51 9.88 -17.99 -6.78
CA ASP A 51 10.91 -18.95 -6.40
C ASP A 51 11.74 -18.42 -5.21
N GLN A 52 12.09 -17.13 -5.21
CA GLN A 52 12.73 -16.49 -4.05
C GLN A 52 11.84 -16.52 -2.81
N ASN A 53 10.54 -16.23 -2.96
CA ASN A 53 9.61 -16.29 -1.83
C ASN A 53 9.49 -17.71 -1.28
N GLN A 54 9.54 -18.75 -2.13
CA GLN A 54 9.55 -20.13 -1.67
C GLN A 54 10.81 -20.45 -0.86
N ALA A 55 12.00 -20.09 -1.36
CA ALA A 55 13.26 -20.28 -0.65
C ALA A 55 13.29 -19.56 0.71
N ILE A 56 12.77 -18.32 0.76
CA ILE A 56 12.67 -17.55 2.01
C ILE A 56 11.70 -18.22 2.99
N ARG A 57 10.57 -18.77 2.53
CA ARG A 57 9.62 -19.51 3.40
C ARG A 57 10.23 -20.76 3.99
N GLU A 58 10.91 -21.57 3.19
CA GLU A 58 11.55 -22.79 3.66
C GLU A 58 12.65 -22.48 4.68
N TRP A 59 13.45 -21.44 4.43
CA TRP A 59 14.43 -20.96 5.40
C TRP A 59 13.75 -20.46 6.67
N ALA A 60 12.71 -19.65 6.54
CA ALA A 60 12.02 -19.05 7.68
C ALA A 60 11.34 -20.11 8.57
N ALA A 61 10.67 -21.10 7.96
CA ALA A 61 10.10 -22.24 8.67
C ALA A 61 11.18 -23.06 9.41
N LYS A 62 12.35 -23.29 8.79
CA LYS A 62 13.49 -23.97 9.43
C LYS A 62 14.11 -23.16 10.58
N ASN A 63 14.06 -21.84 10.53
CA ASN A 63 14.58 -20.95 11.58
C ASN A 63 13.51 -20.60 12.64
N GLY A 64 12.30 -21.17 12.55
CA GLY A 64 11.21 -20.94 13.52
C GLY A 64 10.49 -19.59 13.37
N TYR A 65 10.61 -18.92 12.23
CA TYR A 65 9.86 -17.69 11.95
C TYR A 65 8.43 -18.00 11.50
N GLU A 66 7.47 -17.23 12.00
CA GLU A 66 6.06 -17.34 11.61
C GLU A 66 5.85 -16.75 10.21
N VAL A 67 5.66 -17.62 9.21
CA VAL A 67 5.41 -17.21 7.83
C VAL A 67 4.08 -17.78 7.36
N SER A 68 3.25 -16.92 6.76
CA SER A 68 2.00 -17.34 6.15
C SER A 68 2.23 -18.33 5.00
N GLU A 69 1.50 -19.44 5.01
CA GLU A 69 1.54 -20.48 3.96
C GLU A 69 1.22 -19.92 2.57
N ARG A 70 0.43 -18.83 2.50
CA ARG A 70 0.08 -18.15 1.25
C ARG A 70 0.18 -16.63 1.38
N GLY A 71 0.44 -15.97 0.24
CA GLY A 71 0.54 -14.51 0.18
C GLY A 71 1.94 -13.95 0.46
N ARG A 72 1.98 -12.67 0.83
CA ARG A 72 3.21 -11.88 0.96
C ARG A 72 3.97 -12.27 2.23
N ILE A 73 5.29 -12.45 2.11
CA ILE A 73 6.18 -12.69 3.25
C ILE A 73 6.44 -11.36 3.97
N PRO A 74 6.41 -11.32 5.32
CA PRO A 74 6.79 -10.14 6.08
C PRO A 74 8.19 -9.66 5.71
N THR A 75 8.36 -8.34 5.57
CA THR A 75 9.64 -7.75 5.15
C THR A 75 10.78 -8.05 6.11
N THR A 76 10.48 -8.19 7.40
CA THR A 76 11.44 -8.57 8.45
C THR A 76 12.13 -9.91 8.17
N ILE A 77 11.38 -10.89 7.63
CA ILE A 77 11.92 -12.23 7.31
C ILE A 77 12.75 -12.19 6.03
N VAL A 78 12.32 -11.41 5.04
CA VAL A 78 13.05 -11.20 3.78
C VAL A 78 14.40 -10.54 4.07
N GLU A 79 14.42 -9.51 4.91
CA GLU A 79 15.63 -8.83 5.35
C GLU A 79 16.55 -9.76 6.14
N ALA A 80 16.01 -10.57 7.07
CA ALA A 80 16.80 -11.54 7.82
C ALA A 80 17.42 -12.62 6.92
N PHE A 81 16.72 -13.05 5.87
CA PHE A 81 17.24 -13.98 4.86
C PHE A 81 18.37 -13.33 4.03
N HIS A 82 18.21 -12.08 3.62
CA HIS A 82 19.24 -11.35 2.89
C HIS A 82 20.47 -11.01 3.75
N ALA A 83 20.27 -10.74 5.04
CA ALA A 83 21.37 -10.46 5.98
C ALA A 83 22.17 -11.71 6.37
N LYS A 84 21.57 -12.90 6.26
CA LYS A 84 22.24 -14.19 6.47
C LYS A 84 22.91 -14.78 5.22
N ARG A 85 22.86 -14.07 4.09
CA ARG A 85 23.50 -14.49 2.84
C ARG A 85 24.93 -13.95 2.75
#